data_AF-A0A090G6D2-F1
#
_entry.id   AF-A0A090G6D2-F1
#
_cell.length_a   1.000
_cell.length_b   1.000
_cell.length_c   1.000
_cell.angle_alpha   90.00
_cell.angle_beta   90.00
_cell.angle_gamma   90.00
#
_symmetry.space_group_name_H-M   'P 1'
#
loop_
_entity.id
_entity.type
_entity.pdbx_description
1 polymer ?
#
loop_
_entity_poly.entity_id
_entity_poly.type
_entity_poly.pdbx_seq_one_letter_code
_entity_poly.pdbx_strand_id
1 'polypeptide(L)'
;MANEDQTGNFTAELVGGAWRMHFGVLSDYAVRLLERGYICVPLRAGGKHLDLAAMEYEPLHLRTLRKDLKELAFASITFQLAQKPPGGADIARWFRGFTGNVGIVGGFSNLMILDFDDDAGYRAWLAGHKAIANATPTAKTPSGFHVYLRTREPMVSSSLHFGLRRVGHVKALGGYVVGSPSSLSDGSSYSWVESQSPFDVEPQLVDSLGSLSLRPVSMLKQHYDRLLKRGFFERQ
;
A
#
# COMPACT_ATOMS: atom_id res chain seq x y z
N MET A 1 31.81 -1.06 -33.19
CA MET A 1 32.32 0.12 -32.46
C MET A 1 31.13 1.06 -32.31
N ALA A 2 30.55 1.34 -31.15
CA ALA A 2 30.71 0.83 -29.79
C ALA A 2 29.30 0.84 -29.16
N ASN A 3 29.05 -0.14 -28.28
CA ASN A 3 27.92 -0.20 -27.36
C ASN A 3 27.99 0.93 -26.33
N GLU A 4 26.84 1.26 -25.73
CA GLU A 4 26.59 1.80 -24.37
C GLU A 4 25.38 2.76 -24.41
N ASP A 5 24.42 2.78 -23.50
CA ASP A 5 24.19 1.99 -22.28
C ASP A 5 22.70 2.16 -21.91
N GLN A 6 21.94 1.05 -21.81
CA GLN A 6 20.57 1.06 -21.27
C GLN A 6 20.64 0.81 -19.77
N THR A 7 21.15 1.80 -19.02
CA THR A 7 21.02 1.83 -17.58
C THR A 7 19.98 2.89 -17.22
N GLY A 8 18.81 2.44 -16.77
CA GLY A 8 17.75 3.29 -16.20
C GLY A 8 18.20 3.89 -14.88
N ASN A 9 19.17 4.80 -14.93
CA ASN A 9 19.61 5.57 -13.77
C ASN A 9 18.57 6.65 -13.47
N PHE A 10 18.00 6.57 -12.27
CA PHE A 10 17.20 7.63 -11.66
C PHE A 10 18.08 8.88 -11.53
N THR A 11 17.92 9.85 -12.43
CA THR A 11 18.55 11.17 -12.28
C THR A 11 17.72 11.97 -11.29
N ALA A 12 18.10 11.88 -10.03
CA ALA A 12 17.62 12.77 -9.00
C ALA A 12 18.69 13.86 -8.84
N GLU A 13 18.36 15.11 -9.19
CA GLU A 13 19.28 16.24 -9.05
C GLU A 13 19.10 16.93 -7.69
N LEU A 14 20.21 17.16 -7.01
CA LEU A 14 20.29 17.95 -5.78
C LEU A 14 20.19 19.44 -6.13
N VAL A 15 19.00 20.02 -6.00
CA VAL A 15 18.81 21.47 -6.01
C VAL A 15 18.42 21.91 -4.60
N GLY A 16 19.37 22.51 -3.86
CA GLY A 16 19.10 23.12 -2.55
C GLY A 16 18.79 22.14 -1.41
N GLY A 17 19.37 20.94 -1.42
CA GLY A 17 19.30 20.00 -0.29
C GLY A 17 18.01 19.19 -0.16
N ALA A 18 17.11 19.26 -1.15
CA ALA A 18 15.90 18.45 -1.22
C ALA A 18 15.79 17.74 -2.57
N TRP A 19 15.55 16.43 -2.56
CA TRP A 19 15.25 15.67 -3.76
C TRP A 19 13.90 16.14 -4.33
N ARG A 20 13.91 16.83 -5.48
CA ARG A 20 12.69 17.19 -6.22
C ARG A 20 12.48 16.22 -7.37
N MET A 21 11.40 15.44 -7.31
CA MET A 21 10.94 14.65 -8.46
C MET A 21 10.42 15.62 -9.53
N HIS A 22 10.91 15.50 -10.77
CA HIS A 22 10.38 16.27 -11.90
C HIS A 22 8.92 15.87 -12.19
N PHE A 23 8.08 16.84 -12.57
CA PHE A 23 6.63 16.69 -12.73
C PHE A 23 6.15 15.56 -13.67
N GLY A 24 7.01 15.05 -14.56
CA GLY A 24 6.72 13.89 -15.42
C GLY A 24 7.09 12.53 -14.82
N VAL A 25 7.98 12.50 -13.83
CA VAL A 25 8.57 11.26 -13.27
C VAL A 25 7.55 10.50 -12.43
N LEU A 26 6.75 11.19 -11.61
CA LEU A 26 5.76 10.52 -10.75
C LEU A 26 4.59 9.94 -11.55
N SER A 27 4.20 10.62 -12.64
CA SER A 27 3.16 10.14 -13.56
C SER A 27 3.61 8.86 -14.27
N ASP A 28 4.81 8.86 -14.87
CA ASP A 28 5.39 7.67 -15.50
C ASP A 28 5.55 6.52 -14.49
N TYR A 29 6.09 6.81 -13.30
CA TYR A 29 6.23 5.84 -12.22
C TYR A 29 4.90 5.17 -11.84
N ALA A 30 3.84 5.96 -11.67
CA ALA A 30 2.52 5.44 -11.31
C ALA A 30 1.93 4.56 -12.43
N VAL A 31 2.12 4.94 -13.69
CA VAL A 31 1.68 4.13 -14.86
C VAL A 31 2.46 2.82 -14.94
N ARG A 32 3.79 2.85 -14.77
CA ARG A 32 4.61 1.63 -14.74
C ARG A 32 4.26 0.70 -13.58
N LEU A 33 3.88 1.25 -12.43
CA LEU A 33 3.37 0.43 -11.32
C LEU A 33 2.03 -0.23 -11.66
N LEU A 34 1.15 0.45 -12.40
CA LEU A 34 -0.10 -0.16 -12.88
C LEU A 34 0.17 -1.36 -13.77
N GLU A 35 1.17 -1.28 -14.66
CA GLU A 35 1.61 -2.41 -15.52
C GLU A 35 2.11 -3.61 -14.71
N ARG A 36 2.65 -3.38 -13.50
CA ARG A 36 3.04 -4.42 -12.54
C ARG A 36 1.89 -4.88 -11.63
N GLY A 37 0.66 -4.41 -11.86
CA GLY A 37 -0.52 -4.79 -11.10
C GLY A 37 -0.65 -4.08 -9.75
N TYR A 38 -0.21 -2.82 -9.67
CA TYR A 38 -0.38 -1.93 -8.51
C TYR A 38 -1.18 -0.69 -8.90
N ILE A 39 -2.32 -0.46 -8.25
CA ILE A 39 -3.08 0.79 -8.44
C ILE A 39 -2.50 1.86 -7.53
N CYS A 40 -1.94 2.90 -8.15
CA CYS A 40 -1.47 4.09 -7.46
C CYS A 40 -2.60 5.13 -7.31
N VAL A 41 -2.63 5.84 -6.19
CA VAL A 41 -3.59 6.91 -5.91
C VAL A 41 -2.88 8.15 -5.35
N PRO A 42 -3.25 9.37 -5.79
CA PRO A 42 -2.75 10.61 -5.22
C PRO A 42 -3.05 10.72 -3.72
N LEU A 43 -2.02 11.06 -2.93
CA LEU A 43 -2.16 11.43 -1.53
C LEU A 43 -1.75 12.89 -1.34
N ARG A 44 -2.41 13.57 -0.39
CA ARG A 44 -2.11 14.97 -0.04
C ARG A 44 -0.62 15.16 0.24
N ALA A 45 -0.04 16.23 -0.28
CA ALA A 45 1.36 16.58 -0.04
C ALA A 45 1.67 16.66 1.46
N GLY A 46 2.76 16.01 1.89
CA GLY A 46 3.14 15.92 3.31
C GLY A 46 2.21 15.05 4.17
N GLY A 47 1.16 14.48 3.60
CA GLY A 47 0.12 13.74 4.30
C GLY A 47 0.00 12.27 3.88
N LYS A 48 -0.92 11.56 4.54
CA LYS A 48 -1.20 10.13 4.34
C LYS A 48 -2.59 9.86 3.76
N HIS A 49 -3.36 10.91 3.49
CA HIS A 49 -4.77 10.80 3.08
C HIS A 49 -4.90 10.98 1.57
N LEU A 50 -5.86 10.28 0.96
CA LEU A 50 -6.20 10.43 -0.46
C LEU A 50 -6.47 11.91 -0.79
N ASP A 51 -5.90 12.38 -1.89
CA ASP A 51 -6.30 13.64 -2.51
C ASP A 51 -7.47 13.37 -3.47
N LEU A 52 -8.69 13.37 -2.90
CA LEU A 52 -9.91 13.07 -3.65
C LEU A 52 -10.12 14.04 -4.82
N ALA A 53 -9.74 15.31 -4.67
CA ALA A 53 -9.89 16.30 -5.73
C ALA A 53 -8.95 16.01 -6.90
N ALA A 54 -7.70 15.59 -6.63
CA ALA A 54 -6.78 15.15 -7.68
C ALA A 54 -7.26 13.89 -8.43
N MET A 55 -8.08 13.08 -7.76
CA MET A 55 -8.73 11.89 -8.32
C MET A 55 -10.12 12.19 -8.93
N GLU A 56 -10.49 13.47 -9.07
CA GLU A 56 -11.77 13.91 -9.65
C GLU A 56 -13.02 13.52 -8.83
N TYR A 57 -12.83 13.20 -7.55
CA TYR A 57 -13.91 12.99 -6.58
C TYR A 57 -14.19 14.25 -5.76
N GLU A 58 -15.45 14.42 -5.37
CA GLU A 58 -15.84 15.50 -4.46
C GLU A 58 -15.40 15.17 -3.01
N PRO A 59 -14.60 16.03 -2.34
CA PRO A 59 -14.09 15.77 -1.00
C PRO A 59 -15.13 16.10 0.08
N LEU A 60 -16.26 15.40 0.10
CA LEU A 60 -17.41 15.68 0.99
C LEU A 60 -17.03 15.74 2.48
N HIS A 61 -16.06 14.92 2.91
CA HIS A 61 -15.57 14.89 4.28
C HIS A 61 -14.93 16.22 4.72
N LEU A 62 -14.43 17.05 3.79
CA LEU A 62 -13.88 18.37 4.11
C LEU A 62 -14.97 19.42 4.41
N ARG A 63 -16.21 19.22 3.95
CA ARG A 63 -17.32 20.14 4.23
C ARG A 63 -17.77 20.11 5.69
N THR A 64 -17.72 18.92 6.29
CA THR A 64 -18.23 18.67 7.64
C THR A 64 -17.14 18.26 8.63
N LEU A 65 -15.92 18.00 8.14
CA LEU A 65 -14.77 17.49 8.91
C LEU A 65 -15.08 16.19 9.67
N ARG A 66 -16.07 15.44 9.21
CA ARG A 66 -16.51 14.20 9.84
C ARG A 66 -15.59 13.03 9.48
N LYS A 67 -15.11 12.35 10.52
CA LYS A 67 -14.22 11.19 10.38
C LYS A 67 -14.89 10.00 9.68
N ASP A 68 -16.15 9.72 9.99
CA ASP A 68 -16.89 8.61 9.39
C ASP A 68 -17.11 8.80 7.88
N LEU A 69 -17.41 10.02 7.42
CA LEU A 69 -17.48 10.35 6.00
C LEU A 69 -16.12 10.20 5.31
N LYS A 70 -15.02 10.56 5.98
CA LYS A 70 -13.67 10.35 5.46
C LYS A 70 -13.38 8.85 5.29
N GLU A 71 -13.65 8.06 6.32
CA GLU A 71 -13.42 6.61 6.31
C GLU A 71 -14.28 5.92 5.25
N LEU A 72 -15.57 6.28 5.16
CA LEU A 72 -16.47 5.79 4.13
C LEU A 72 -15.97 6.11 2.72
N ALA A 73 -15.57 7.36 2.47
CA ALA A 73 -15.08 7.77 1.16
C ALA A 73 -13.83 6.99 0.76
N PHE A 74 -12.84 6.91 1.66
CA PHE A 74 -11.57 6.26 1.37
C PHE A 74 -11.72 4.75 1.17
N ALA A 75 -12.48 4.09 2.05
CA ALA A 75 -12.73 2.65 1.94
C ALA A 75 -13.55 2.32 0.68
N SER A 76 -14.59 3.09 0.38
CA SER A 76 -15.44 2.86 -0.79
C SER A 76 -14.67 3.06 -2.10
N ILE A 77 -13.90 4.15 -2.23
CA ILE A 77 -13.13 4.43 -3.44
C ILE A 77 -12.07 3.35 -3.65
N THR A 78 -11.29 3.01 -2.62
CA THR A 78 -10.23 2.00 -2.76
C THR A 78 -10.80 0.60 -3.03
N PHE A 79 -11.94 0.25 -2.42
CA PHE A 79 -12.68 -0.97 -2.75
C PHE A 79 -13.12 -0.97 -4.22
N GLN A 80 -13.73 0.13 -4.68
CA GLN A 80 -14.18 0.26 -6.06
C GLN A 80 -13.03 0.16 -7.06
N LEU A 81 -11.90 0.84 -6.81
CA LEU A 81 -10.72 0.77 -7.67
C LEU A 81 -10.13 -0.65 -7.73
N ALA A 82 -10.14 -1.39 -6.63
CA ALA A 82 -9.68 -2.78 -6.64
C ALA A 82 -10.57 -3.73 -7.46
N GLN A 83 -11.87 -3.41 -7.60
CA GLN A 83 -12.84 -4.20 -8.37
C GLN A 83 -12.95 -3.74 -9.83
N LYS A 84 -12.84 -2.43 -10.07
CA LYS A 84 -12.88 -1.78 -11.38
C LYS A 84 -11.66 -0.87 -11.49
N PRO A 85 -10.50 -1.42 -11.90
CA PRO A 85 -9.25 -0.67 -11.93
C PRO A 85 -9.32 0.50 -12.92
N PRO A 86 -8.66 1.63 -12.60
CA PRO A 86 -8.49 2.73 -13.55
C PRO A 86 -7.57 2.31 -14.69
N GLY A 87 -7.70 2.97 -15.85
CA GLY A 87 -6.76 2.79 -16.95
C GLY A 87 -5.48 3.62 -16.76
N GLY A 88 -4.45 3.33 -17.56
CA GLY A 88 -3.21 4.12 -17.56
C GLY A 88 -3.45 5.61 -17.84
N ALA A 89 -4.44 5.95 -18.68
CA ALA A 89 -4.83 7.34 -18.95
C ALA A 89 -5.43 8.05 -17.72
N ASP A 90 -6.14 7.33 -16.85
CA ASP A 90 -6.68 7.88 -15.60
C ASP A 90 -5.56 8.12 -14.59
N ILE A 91 -4.68 7.13 -14.40
CA ILE A 91 -3.49 7.29 -13.54
C ILE A 91 -2.61 8.46 -14.02
N ALA A 92 -2.30 8.52 -15.32
CA ALA A 92 -1.49 9.58 -15.89
C ALA A 92 -2.13 10.96 -15.67
N ARG A 93 -3.46 11.06 -15.74
CA ARG A 93 -4.23 12.28 -15.50
C ARG A 93 -4.19 12.69 -14.02
N TRP A 94 -4.43 11.76 -13.10
CA TRP A 94 -4.40 12.02 -11.65
C TRP A 94 -3.03 12.50 -11.16
N PHE A 95 -1.94 12.00 -11.76
CA PHE A 95 -0.57 12.35 -11.38
C PHE A 95 0.06 13.44 -12.27
N ARG A 96 -0.66 14.00 -13.25
CA ARG A 96 -0.12 15.03 -14.14
C ARG A 96 0.21 16.31 -13.37
N GLY A 97 1.50 16.64 -13.28
CA GLY A 97 1.93 17.82 -12.51
C GLY A 97 1.72 17.69 -11.01
N PHE A 98 1.41 16.49 -10.50
CA PHE A 98 1.12 16.26 -9.10
C PHE A 98 2.40 16.21 -8.27
N THR A 99 2.43 16.91 -7.15
CA THR A 99 3.59 17.00 -6.24
C THR A 99 3.29 16.43 -4.85
N GLY A 100 2.16 15.73 -4.71
CA GLY A 100 1.82 15.06 -3.47
C GLY A 100 2.51 13.71 -3.33
N ASN A 101 1.98 12.90 -2.40
CA ASN A 101 2.47 11.57 -2.11
C ASN A 101 1.76 10.52 -2.97
N VAL A 102 2.35 9.33 -3.08
CA VAL A 102 1.72 8.19 -3.76
C VAL A 102 1.14 7.24 -2.72
N GLY A 103 -0.07 6.75 -2.97
CA GLY A 103 -0.69 5.66 -2.22
C GLY A 103 -0.79 4.42 -3.08
N ILE A 104 -0.76 3.24 -2.47
CA ILE A 104 -0.94 1.95 -3.16
C ILE A 104 -2.17 1.26 -2.59
N VAL A 105 -3.12 0.95 -3.48
CA VAL A 105 -4.40 0.30 -3.14
C VAL A 105 -4.19 -1.21 -2.93
N GLY A 106 -4.72 -1.73 -1.83
CA GLY A 106 -4.78 -3.17 -1.58
C GLY A 106 -5.98 -3.84 -2.24
N GLY A 107 -5.94 -5.16 -2.33
CA GLY A 107 -7.03 -6.01 -2.85
C GLY A 107 -7.05 -6.15 -4.37
N PHE A 108 -6.47 -5.22 -5.13
CA PHE A 108 -6.36 -5.36 -6.58
C PHE A 108 -5.48 -6.56 -6.95
N SER A 109 -6.01 -7.48 -7.77
CA SER A 109 -5.35 -8.75 -8.11
C SER A 109 -4.89 -9.51 -6.85
N ASN A 110 -5.71 -9.49 -5.79
CA ASN A 110 -5.44 -10.09 -4.48
C ASN A 110 -4.15 -9.57 -3.79
N LEU A 111 -3.75 -8.32 -4.06
CA LEU A 111 -2.63 -7.69 -3.36
C LEU A 111 -2.97 -7.52 -1.87
N MET A 112 -2.14 -8.07 -1.01
CA MET A 112 -2.20 -7.94 0.44
C MET A 112 -0.94 -7.22 0.92
N ILE A 113 -1.11 -6.17 1.71
CA ILE A 113 0.01 -5.39 2.24
C ILE A 113 0.00 -5.54 3.76
N LEU A 114 1.08 -6.09 4.32
CA LEU A 114 1.32 -6.13 5.75
C LEU A 114 1.94 -4.80 6.15
N ASP A 115 1.17 -3.97 6.84
CA ASP A 115 1.57 -2.66 7.34
C ASP A 115 1.96 -2.82 8.81
N PHE A 116 3.27 -3.01 9.06
CA PHE A 116 3.81 -3.13 10.41
C PHE A 116 3.99 -1.75 11.04
N ASP A 117 3.38 -1.55 12.22
CA ASP A 117 3.37 -0.26 12.92
C ASP A 117 4.79 0.14 13.41
N ASP A 118 5.62 -0.86 13.75
CA ASP A 118 6.95 -0.66 14.32
C ASP A 118 7.98 -1.69 13.82
N ASP A 119 9.26 -1.32 13.92
CA ASP A 119 10.41 -2.15 13.55
C ASP A 119 10.48 -3.45 14.37
N ALA A 120 10.07 -3.42 15.64
CA ALA A 120 10.10 -4.58 16.53
C ALA A 120 9.12 -5.68 16.08
N GLY A 121 7.90 -5.31 15.68
CA GLY A 121 6.87 -6.20 15.17
C GLY A 121 7.29 -6.82 13.84
N TYR A 122 7.87 -6.02 12.94
CA TYR A 122 8.46 -6.53 11.70
C TYR A 122 9.59 -7.52 11.98
N ARG A 123 10.57 -7.19 12.84
CA ARG A 123 11.70 -8.09 13.17
C ARG A 123 11.26 -9.40 13.82
N ALA A 124 10.27 -9.33 14.71
CA ALA A 124 9.72 -10.52 15.35
C ALA A 124 9.09 -11.48 14.32
N TRP A 125 8.35 -10.94 13.35
CA TRP A 125 7.80 -11.74 12.25
C TRP A 125 8.91 -12.24 11.29
N LEU A 126 9.85 -11.37 10.93
CA LEU A 126 10.96 -11.65 10.02
C LEU A 126 11.81 -12.84 10.49
N ALA A 127 12.01 -13.00 11.80
CA ALA A 127 12.79 -14.10 12.38
C ALA A 127 12.32 -15.49 11.90
N GLY A 128 11.01 -15.66 11.67
CA GLY A 128 10.43 -16.90 11.14
C GLY A 128 10.16 -16.91 9.63
N HIS A 129 10.30 -15.78 8.94
CA HIS A 129 9.80 -15.62 7.55
C HIS A 129 10.80 -14.93 6.60
N LYS A 130 12.12 -15.04 6.88
CA LYS A 130 13.18 -14.41 6.07
C LYS A 130 13.11 -14.73 4.59
N ALA A 131 12.81 -15.98 4.23
CA ALA A 131 12.73 -16.41 2.83
C ALA A 131 11.67 -15.62 2.04
N ILE A 132 10.48 -15.43 2.64
CA ILE A 132 9.40 -14.65 2.03
C ILE A 132 9.78 -13.17 2.02
N ALA A 133 10.26 -12.64 3.15
CA ALA A 133 10.58 -11.23 3.29
C ALA A 133 11.67 -10.76 2.30
N ASN A 134 12.63 -11.61 1.96
CA ASN A 134 13.71 -11.28 1.02
C ASN A 134 13.32 -11.46 -0.46
N ALA A 135 12.18 -12.09 -0.74
CA ALA A 135 11.76 -12.46 -2.09
C ALA A 135 10.51 -11.70 -2.57
N THR A 136 10.14 -10.63 -1.88
CA THR A 136 8.89 -9.90 -2.11
C THR A 136 9.12 -8.40 -1.97
N PRO A 137 8.31 -7.53 -2.60
CA PRO A 137 8.49 -6.10 -2.45
C PRO A 137 8.30 -5.68 -1.00
N THR A 138 9.23 -4.87 -0.52
CA THR A 138 9.24 -4.38 0.86
C THR A 138 9.62 -2.91 0.86
N ALA A 139 8.85 -2.08 1.57
CA ALA A 139 9.17 -0.67 1.76
C ALA A 139 9.47 -0.39 3.23
N LYS A 140 10.49 0.42 3.49
CA LYS A 140 10.72 1.04 4.78
C LYS A 140 9.73 2.18 4.96
N THR A 141 9.08 2.21 6.12
CA THR A 141 8.22 3.33 6.55
C THR A 141 8.93 4.11 7.65
N PRO A 142 8.42 5.28 8.06
CA PRO A 142 9.03 6.06 9.15
C PRO A 142 9.26 5.26 10.43
N SER A 143 8.36 4.33 10.77
CA SER A 143 8.40 3.58 12.04
C SER A 143 8.55 2.07 11.88
N GLY A 144 8.18 1.52 10.73
CA GLY A 144 8.05 0.08 10.49
C GLY A 144 8.33 -0.29 9.04
N PHE A 145 7.49 -1.15 8.46
CA PHE A 145 7.66 -1.69 7.10
C PHE A 145 6.30 -2.01 6.45
N HIS A 146 6.22 -1.82 5.13
CA HIS A 146 5.17 -2.41 4.31
C HIS A 146 5.74 -3.61 3.56
N VAL A 147 5.13 -4.80 3.72
CA VAL A 147 5.50 -6.01 2.98
C VAL A 147 4.35 -6.36 2.04
N TYR A 148 4.62 -6.44 0.74
CA TYR A 148 3.63 -6.64 -0.30
C TYR A 148 3.61 -8.11 -0.71
N LEU A 149 2.45 -8.75 -0.67
CA LEU A 149 2.23 -10.16 -0.95
C LEU A 149 0.97 -10.32 -1.82
N ARG A 150 0.77 -11.47 -2.44
CA ARG A 150 -0.51 -11.83 -3.07
C ARG A 150 -1.14 -13.01 -2.36
N THR A 151 -2.47 -13.04 -2.29
CA THR A 151 -3.24 -14.16 -1.75
C THR A 151 -3.98 -14.91 -2.85
N ARG A 152 -4.29 -16.19 -2.62
CA ARG A 152 -5.09 -16.97 -3.57
C ARG A 152 -6.54 -16.50 -3.66
N GLU A 153 -7.08 -16.02 -2.54
CA GLU A 153 -8.44 -15.54 -2.43
C GLU A 153 -8.48 -14.06 -2.03
N PRO A 154 -9.56 -13.33 -2.38
CA PRO A 154 -9.74 -11.95 -1.95
C PRO A 154 -9.77 -11.81 -0.43
N MET A 155 -9.18 -10.74 0.09
CA MET A 155 -9.13 -10.46 1.53
C MET A 155 -9.60 -9.03 1.82
N VAL A 156 -10.28 -8.85 2.95
CA VAL A 156 -10.64 -7.52 3.47
C VAL A 156 -9.54 -6.97 4.35
N SER A 157 -9.39 -5.65 4.38
CA SER A 157 -8.46 -4.99 5.32
C SER A 157 -8.84 -5.32 6.78
N SER A 158 -7.83 -5.50 7.63
CA SER A 158 -8.02 -5.90 9.02
C SER A 158 -6.92 -5.36 9.94
N SER A 159 -7.02 -5.68 11.23
CA SER A 159 -5.85 -5.59 12.11
C SER A 159 -4.86 -6.70 11.78
N LEU A 160 -3.61 -6.54 12.19
CA LEU A 160 -2.57 -7.55 12.06
C LEU A 160 -2.04 -7.94 13.44
N HIS A 161 -2.17 -9.22 13.78
CA HIS A 161 -1.70 -9.75 15.06
C HIS A 161 -0.63 -10.82 14.85
N PHE A 162 0.38 -10.79 15.71
CA PHE A 162 1.39 -11.83 15.86
C PHE A 162 1.35 -12.36 17.30
N GLY A 163 0.93 -13.61 17.47
CA GLY A 163 0.55 -14.14 18.78
C GLY A 163 -0.61 -13.35 19.40
N LEU A 164 -0.42 -12.86 20.63
CA LEU A 164 -1.40 -12.03 21.34
C LEU A 164 -1.25 -10.52 21.08
N ARG A 165 -0.15 -10.09 20.45
CA ARG A 165 0.15 -8.68 20.21
C ARG A 165 -0.38 -8.24 18.85
N ARG A 166 -1.03 -7.08 18.80
CA ARG A 166 -1.26 -6.36 17.55
C ARG A 166 0.05 -5.72 17.10
N VAL A 167 0.45 -6.00 15.87
CA VAL A 167 1.71 -5.52 15.26
C VAL A 167 1.48 -4.60 14.07
N GLY A 168 0.22 -4.39 13.69
CA GLY A 168 -0.15 -3.42 12.66
C GLY A 168 -1.50 -3.66 12.01
N HIS A 169 -1.51 -3.57 10.69
CA HIS A 169 -2.68 -3.73 9.84
C HIS A 169 -2.42 -4.60 8.63
N VAL A 170 -3.49 -5.22 8.13
CA VAL A 170 -3.54 -5.75 6.77
C VAL A 170 -4.28 -4.74 5.92
N LYS A 171 -3.67 -4.29 4.83
CA LYS A 171 -4.34 -3.50 3.80
C LYS A 171 -4.58 -4.39 2.59
N ALA A 172 -5.86 -4.64 2.32
CA ALA A 172 -6.34 -5.41 1.19
C ALA A 172 -7.56 -4.68 0.61
N LEU A 173 -8.67 -5.36 0.31
CA LEU A 173 -9.89 -4.68 -0.17
C LEU A 173 -10.32 -3.56 0.80
N GLY A 174 -10.66 -2.40 0.23
CA GLY A 174 -11.05 -1.20 0.97
C GLY A 174 -9.91 -0.52 1.75
N GLY A 175 -8.67 -0.92 1.51
CA GLY A 175 -7.48 -0.37 2.17
C GLY A 175 -6.44 0.12 1.18
N TYR A 176 -5.59 1.01 1.66
CA TYR A 176 -4.40 1.47 0.95
C TYR A 176 -3.29 1.76 1.97
N VAL A 177 -2.07 1.86 1.48
CA VAL A 177 -0.90 2.35 2.23
C VAL A 177 -0.35 3.61 1.56
N VAL A 178 0.45 4.37 2.30
CA VAL A 178 1.40 5.31 1.68
C VAL A 178 2.47 4.49 0.96
N GLY A 179 2.63 4.72 -0.34
CA GLY A 179 3.63 4.06 -1.18
C GLY A 179 4.93 4.85 -1.26
N SER A 180 6.00 4.17 -1.65
CA SER A 180 7.26 4.82 -2.02
C SER A 180 7.19 5.32 -3.47
N PRO A 181 7.87 6.43 -3.82
CA PRO A 181 8.48 7.41 -2.93
C PRO A 181 7.40 8.36 -2.37
N SER A 182 7.42 8.61 -1.06
CA SER A 182 6.57 9.62 -0.42
C SER A 182 7.30 10.27 0.74
N SER A 183 7.00 11.54 1.00
CA SER A 183 7.56 12.31 2.12
C SER A 183 6.46 13.00 2.92
N LEU A 184 6.55 12.91 4.24
CA LEU A 184 5.61 13.56 5.16
C LEU A 184 6.09 14.96 5.52
N SER A 185 5.19 15.76 6.08
CA SER A 185 5.48 17.14 6.50
C SER A 185 6.55 17.25 7.59
N ASP A 186 6.78 16.17 8.35
CA ASP A 186 7.82 16.08 9.37
C ASP A 186 9.20 15.67 8.81
N GLY A 187 9.31 15.52 7.48
CA GLY A 187 10.54 15.09 6.80
C GLY A 187 10.76 13.58 6.77
N SER A 188 9.94 12.79 7.47
CA SER A 188 10.00 11.33 7.36
C SER A 188 9.54 10.87 5.98
N SER A 189 10.09 9.75 5.51
CA SER A 189 9.87 9.29 4.14
C SER A 189 9.60 7.78 4.05
N TYR A 190 9.06 7.39 2.90
CA TYR A 190 8.79 6.02 2.50
C TYR A 190 9.70 5.68 1.32
N SER A 191 10.47 4.61 1.46
CA SER A 191 11.41 4.15 0.44
C SER A 191 11.32 2.64 0.26
N TRP A 192 11.54 2.15 -0.95
CA TRP A 192 11.71 0.73 -1.18
C TRP A 192 12.99 0.26 -0.47
N VAL A 193 12.95 -0.94 0.12
CA VAL A 193 14.17 -1.62 0.54
C VAL A 193 14.97 -1.93 -0.73
N GLU A 194 16.30 -1.88 -0.61
CA GLU A 194 17.21 -2.11 -1.73
C GLU A 194 16.88 -3.41 -2.47
N SER A 195 16.78 -3.32 -3.80
CA SER A 195 16.41 -4.42 -4.71
C SER A 195 15.08 -5.12 -4.40
N GLN A 196 14.19 -4.46 -3.67
CA GLN A 196 12.87 -4.99 -3.30
C GLN A 196 11.74 -4.01 -3.68
N SER A 197 11.91 -3.27 -4.78
CA SER A 197 10.79 -2.55 -5.38
C SER A 197 9.92 -3.49 -6.23
N PRO A 198 8.68 -3.09 -6.56
CA PRO A 198 7.84 -3.79 -7.53
C PRO A 198 8.44 -3.96 -8.93
N PHE A 199 9.54 -3.26 -9.24
CA PHE A 199 10.25 -3.42 -10.51
C PHE A 199 11.36 -4.48 -10.44
N ASP A 200 11.81 -4.82 -9.23
CA ASP A 200 12.90 -5.76 -8.98
C ASP A 200 12.38 -7.17 -8.70
N VAL A 201 11.31 -7.27 -7.90
CA VAL A 201 10.73 -8.54 -7.44
C VAL A 201 9.20 -8.50 -7.49
N GLU A 202 8.58 -9.64 -7.78
CA GLU A 202 7.12 -9.78 -7.77
C GLU A 202 6.63 -10.17 -6.37
N PRO A 203 5.41 -9.79 -5.96
CA PRO A 203 4.82 -10.23 -4.71
C PRO A 203 4.74 -11.76 -4.59
N GLN A 204 5.25 -12.31 -3.50
CA GLN A 204 5.12 -13.74 -3.21
C GLN A 204 3.65 -14.11 -2.99
N LEU A 205 3.24 -15.23 -3.58
CA LEU A 205 1.92 -15.82 -3.37
C LEU A 205 1.91 -16.59 -2.04
N VAL A 206 0.96 -16.28 -1.17
CA VAL A 206 0.77 -16.95 0.13
C VAL A 206 -0.65 -17.48 0.25
N ASP A 207 -0.81 -18.57 1.01
CA ASP A 207 -2.12 -19.21 1.18
C ASP A 207 -3.07 -18.35 2.02
N SER A 208 -2.57 -17.85 3.16
CA SER A 208 -3.34 -17.03 4.09
C SER A 208 -2.42 -16.33 5.11
N LEU A 209 -2.96 -15.40 5.90
CA LEU A 209 -2.25 -14.87 7.07
C LEU A 209 -1.78 -15.98 8.03
N GLY A 210 -2.53 -17.08 8.14
CA GLY A 210 -2.16 -18.21 8.99
C GLY A 210 -0.85 -18.87 8.56
N SER A 211 -0.58 -18.95 7.25
CA SER A 211 0.70 -19.45 6.73
C SER A 211 1.90 -18.57 7.08
N LEU A 212 1.64 -17.32 7.50
CA LEU A 212 2.62 -16.35 7.94
C LEU A 212 2.67 -16.20 9.47
N SER A 213 2.02 -17.10 10.21
CA SER A 213 1.83 -17.00 11.66
C SER A 213 1.12 -15.70 12.11
N LEU A 214 0.33 -15.08 11.23
CA LEU A 214 -0.37 -13.83 11.45
C LEU A 214 -1.89 -14.03 11.53
N ARG A 215 -2.60 -13.10 12.16
CA ARG A 215 -4.07 -13.18 12.31
C ARG A 215 -4.77 -11.83 12.10
N PRO A 216 -5.99 -11.83 11.53
CA PRO A 216 -6.74 -10.61 11.25
C PRO A 216 -7.38 -9.98 12.50
N VAL A 217 -7.53 -10.77 13.57
CA VAL A 217 -8.11 -10.37 14.86
C VAL A 217 -7.35 -11.05 16.00
N SER A 218 -7.54 -10.56 17.22
CA SER A 218 -6.99 -11.21 18.41
C SER A 218 -7.54 -12.62 18.58
N MET A 219 -6.79 -13.49 19.26
CA MET A 219 -7.22 -14.87 19.50
C MET A 219 -8.52 -14.97 20.30
N LEU A 220 -8.74 -14.07 21.25
CA LEU A 220 -9.97 -14.00 22.02
C LEU A 220 -11.18 -13.66 21.12
N LYS A 221 -11.04 -12.67 20.23
CA LYS A 221 -12.10 -12.31 19.29
C LYS A 221 -12.40 -13.45 18.31
N GLN A 222 -11.36 -14.11 17.80
CA GLN A 222 -11.51 -15.25 16.90
C GLN A 222 -12.27 -16.43 17.55
N HIS A 223 -12.06 -16.64 18.85
CA HIS A 223 -12.79 -17.66 19.60
C HIS A 223 -14.26 -17.24 19.80
N TYR A 224 -14.50 -15.99 20.18
CA TYR A 224 -15.84 -15.42 20.37
C TYR A 224 -16.69 -15.46 19.09
N ASP A 225 -16.17 -15.03 17.94
CA ASP A 225 -16.91 -15.05 16.68
C ASP A 225 -17.30 -16.48 16.24
N ARG A 226 -16.41 -17.45 16.50
CA ARG A 226 -16.67 -18.88 16.22
C ARG A 226 -17.78 -19.44 17.11
N LEU A 227 -17.77 -19.14 18.41
CA LEU A 227 -18.84 -19.56 19.32
C LEU A 227 -20.21 -19.05 18.88
N LEU A 228 -20.26 -17.85 18.32
CA LEU A 228 -21.51 -17.22 17.85
C LEU A 228 -21.86 -17.52 16.39
N LYS A 229 -21.11 -18.38 15.70
CA LYS A 229 -21.31 -18.73 14.27
C LYS A 229 -21.47 -17.50 13.36
N ARG A 230 -20.76 -16.41 13.66
CA ARG A 230 -20.81 -15.17 12.85
C ARG A 230 -19.88 -15.29 11.64
N GLY A 231 -20.29 -14.77 10.48
CA GLY A 231 -19.36 -14.49 9.38
C GLY A 231 -19.74 -15.03 7.99
N PHE A 232 -20.81 -15.80 7.85
CA PHE A 232 -21.29 -16.26 6.55
C PHE A 232 -22.73 -15.78 6.33
N PHE A 233 -23.02 -15.40 5.10
CA PHE A 233 -24.37 -15.12 4.63
C PHE A 233 -24.85 -16.29 3.76
N GLU A 234 -26.16 -16.50 3.71
CA GLU A 234 -26.75 -17.49 2.83
C GLU A 234 -26.72 -16.99 1.38
N ARG A 235 -26.39 -17.87 0.42
CA ARG A 235 -26.54 -17.53 -1.00
C ARG A 235 -28.04 -17.34 -1.26
N GLN A 236 -28.43 -16.12 -1.62
CA GLN A 236 -29.76 -15.81 -2.15
C GLN A 236 -29.89 -16.35 -3.57
#